data_AF-A0A958YI10-F1
#
_entry.id   AF-A0A958YI10-F1
#
_cell.length_a   1.000
_cell.length_b   1.000
_cell.length_c   1.000
_cell.angle_alpha   90.00
_cell.angle_beta   90.00
_cell.angle_gamma   90.00
#
_symmetry.space_group_name_H-M   'P 1'
#
loop_
_entity.id
_entity.type
_entity.pdbx_description
1 polymer ?
#
loop_
_entity_poly.entity_id
_entity_poly.type
_entity_poly.pdbx_seq_one_letter_code
_entity_poly.pdbx_strand_id
1 'polypeptide(L)'
;MRQLKITKQVTNRESKSLDKYLQDISKLPLITADEEVELAQRIKKGDQAALDKLATANLRFVVSVAKQYQNQGLTLPDLINEGNAGLVKAAKRFDETRGFKFISYAVWWIRQSIL
;
A
#
# COMPACT_ATOMS: atom_id res chain seq x y z
N MET A 1 6.33 32.70 38.60
CA MET A 1 5.77 31.39 38.20
C MET A 1 6.48 30.93 36.93
N ARG A 2 7.18 29.78 36.94
CA ARG A 2 7.95 29.31 35.76
C ARG A 2 6.98 28.77 34.71
N GLN A 3 7.09 29.29 33.49
CA GLN A 3 6.30 28.86 32.35
C GLN A 3 6.77 27.46 31.93
N LEU A 4 5.90 26.46 32.05
CA LEU A 4 6.15 25.12 31.52
C LEU A 4 6.06 25.19 29.99
N LYS A 5 7.22 25.19 29.32
CA LYS A 5 7.28 24.95 27.87
C LYS A 5 6.95 23.47 27.64
N ILE A 6 5.69 23.18 27.32
CA ILE A 6 5.30 21.86 26.84
C ILE A 6 5.85 21.73 25.41
N THR A 7 7.08 21.28 25.28
CA THR A 7 7.62 20.84 23.99
C THR A 7 6.81 19.62 23.59
N LYS A 8 5.99 19.73 22.52
CA LYS A 8 5.26 18.61 21.93
C LYS A 8 6.26 17.50 21.55
N GLN A 9 6.49 16.54 22.44
CA GLN A 9 7.20 15.30 22.14
C GLN A 9 6.27 14.40 21.30
N VAL A 10 5.93 14.81 20.08
CA VAL A 10 5.02 14.05 19.21
C VAL A 10 5.76 12.94 18.44
N THR A 11 7.09 12.90 18.40
CA THR A 11 7.79 12.24 17.29
C THR A 11 8.41 10.86 17.55
N ASN A 12 8.20 10.18 18.69
CA ASN A 12 8.83 8.86 18.92
C ASN A 12 7.90 7.65 18.70
N ARG A 13 6.56 7.81 18.82
CA ARG A 13 5.62 6.69 18.70
C ARG A 13 5.23 6.40 17.24
N GLU A 14 4.98 7.44 16.45
CA GLU A 14 4.61 7.28 15.02
C GLU A 14 5.72 6.65 14.20
N SER A 15 6.99 7.03 14.45
CA SER A 15 8.15 6.38 13.83
C SER A 15 8.18 4.89 14.14
N LYS A 16 8.02 4.51 15.42
CA LYS A 16 8.02 3.10 15.83
C LYS A 16 6.88 2.29 15.21
N SER A 17 5.69 2.86 15.06
CA SER A 17 4.57 2.18 14.40
C SER A 17 4.83 1.99 12.90
N LEU A 18 5.41 2.99 12.23
CA LEU A 18 5.77 2.89 10.83
C LEU A 18 6.87 1.85 10.62
N ASP A 19 7.91 1.87 11.45
CA ASP A 19 9.01 0.90 11.38
C ASP A 19 8.51 -0.53 11.56
N LYS A 20 7.61 -0.76 12.52
CA LYS A 20 6.96 -2.06 12.72
C LYS A 20 6.17 -2.49 11.49
N TYR A 21 5.34 -1.60 10.94
CA TYR A 21 4.58 -1.88 9.71
C TYR A 21 5.50 -2.27 8.54
N LEU A 22 6.59 -1.52 8.33
CA LEU A 22 7.56 -1.81 7.28
C LEU A 22 8.24 -3.18 7.47
N GLN A 23 8.58 -3.53 8.71
CA GLN A 23 9.10 -4.86 9.05
C GLN A 23 8.08 -5.96 8.76
N ASP A 24 6.82 -5.77 9.14
CA ASP A 24 5.77 -6.77 8.97
C ASP A 24 5.49 -7.02 7.47
N ILE A 25 5.35 -5.98 6.65
CA ILE A 25 5.11 -6.15 5.20
C ILE A 25 6.33 -6.72 4.46
N SER A 26 7.54 -6.55 4.98
CA SER A 26 8.75 -7.09 4.36
C SER A 26 8.84 -8.61 4.44
N LYS A 27 8.14 -9.21 5.41
CA LYS A 27 8.08 -10.67 5.62
C LYS A 27 6.97 -11.34 4.80
N LEU A 28 6.09 -10.55 4.18
CA LEU A 28 5.00 -11.10 3.37
C LEU A 28 5.56 -11.80 2.12
N PRO A 29 5.02 -12.97 1.77
CA PRO A 29 5.48 -13.71 0.60
C PRO A 29 5.18 -12.94 -0.67
N LEU A 30 6.09 -13.05 -1.64
CA LEU A 30 5.84 -12.57 -3.00
C LEU A 30 4.99 -13.60 -3.73
N ILE A 31 4.14 -13.13 -4.64
CA ILE A 31 3.34 -13.97 -5.52
C ILE A 31 3.99 -14.07 -6.90
N THR A 32 3.80 -15.20 -7.54
CA THR A 32 4.21 -15.43 -8.93
C THR A 32 3.20 -14.82 -9.91
N ALA A 33 3.57 -14.74 -11.20
CA ALA A 33 2.67 -14.27 -12.24
C ALA A 33 1.46 -15.21 -12.41
N ASP A 34 1.66 -16.52 -12.28
CA ASP A 34 0.57 -17.50 -12.38
C ASP A 34 -0.41 -17.38 -11.19
N GLU A 35 0.12 -17.19 -9.97
CA GLU A 35 -0.71 -16.89 -8.81
C GLU A 35 -1.48 -15.58 -8.96
N GLU A 36 -0.87 -14.55 -9.55
CA GLU A 36 -1.54 -13.27 -9.81
C GLU A 36 -2.76 -13.45 -10.72
N VAL A 37 -2.63 -14.27 -11.77
CA VAL A 37 -3.73 -14.63 -12.67
C VAL A 37 -4.83 -15.40 -11.92
N GLU A 38 -4.46 -16.41 -11.14
CA GLU A 38 -5.44 -17.19 -10.34
C GLU A 38 -6.22 -16.29 -9.37
N LEU A 39 -5.50 -15.42 -8.65
CA LEU A 39 -6.09 -14.49 -7.69
C LEU A 39 -7.02 -13.50 -8.40
N ALA A 40 -6.61 -12.93 -9.54
CA ALA A 40 -7.45 -12.02 -10.32
C ALA A 40 -8.78 -12.68 -10.74
N GLN A 41 -8.72 -13.94 -11.22
CA GLN A 41 -9.92 -14.70 -11.60
C GLN A 41 -10.84 -14.95 -10.40
N ARG A 42 -10.29 -15.24 -9.23
CA ARG A 42 -11.06 -15.44 -7.99
C ARG A 42 -11.67 -14.13 -7.47
N ILE A 43 -10.94 -13.02 -7.55
CA ILE A 43 -11.42 -11.69 -7.18
C ILE A 43 -12.62 -11.29 -8.04
N LYS A 44 -12.59 -11.57 -9.35
CA LYS A 44 -13.75 -11.34 -10.25
C LYS A 44 -15.00 -12.12 -9.82
N LYS A 45 -14.84 -13.26 -9.14
CA LYS A 45 -15.93 -14.05 -8.56
C LYS A 45 -16.35 -13.59 -7.16
N GLY A 46 -15.75 -12.53 -6.63
CA GLY A 46 -16.07 -11.98 -5.30
C GLY A 46 -15.26 -12.60 -4.15
N ASP A 47 -14.17 -13.31 -4.41
CA ASP A 47 -13.32 -13.89 -3.37
C ASP A 47 -12.51 -12.80 -2.64
N GLN A 48 -12.96 -12.47 -1.43
CA GLN A 48 -12.31 -11.48 -0.57
C GLN A 48 -10.92 -11.94 -0.09
N ALA A 49 -10.72 -13.24 0.15
CA ALA A 49 -9.41 -13.75 0.59
C ALA A 49 -8.37 -13.65 -0.55
N ALA A 50 -8.81 -13.85 -1.80
CA ALA A 50 -7.96 -13.63 -2.96
C ALA A 50 -7.58 -12.15 -3.12
N LEU A 51 -8.53 -11.25 -2.88
CA LEU A 51 -8.29 -9.81 -2.88
C LEU A 51 -7.25 -9.41 -1.83
N ASP A 52 -7.42 -9.91 -0.60
CA ASP A 52 -6.52 -9.64 0.51
C ASP A 52 -5.12 -10.21 0.22
N LYS A 53 -5.01 -11.42 -0.32
CA LYS A 53 -3.71 -12.01 -0.71
C LYS A 53 -3.03 -11.19 -1.80
N LEU A 54 -3.75 -10.79 -2.85
CA LEU A 54 -3.20 -9.98 -3.94
C LEU A 54 -2.74 -8.61 -3.44
N ALA A 55 -3.53 -7.95 -2.60
CA ALA A 55 -3.18 -6.65 -2.04
C ALA A 55 -1.98 -6.73 -1.09
N THR A 56 -2.00 -7.68 -0.13
CA THR A 56 -0.94 -7.83 0.87
C THR A 56 0.42 -8.14 0.25
N ALA A 57 0.47 -9.01 -0.77
CA ALA A 57 1.69 -9.32 -1.51
C ALA A 57 2.34 -8.08 -2.19
N ASN A 58 1.55 -7.03 -2.44
CA ASN A 58 1.97 -5.82 -3.16
C ASN A 58 2.14 -4.58 -2.26
N LEU A 59 2.00 -4.68 -0.93
CA LEU A 59 2.15 -3.52 -0.02
C LEU A 59 3.53 -2.88 -0.09
N ARG A 60 4.58 -3.68 -0.32
CA ARG A 60 5.96 -3.18 -0.49
C ARG A 60 6.09 -2.24 -1.69
N PHE A 61 5.32 -2.49 -2.75
CA PHE A 61 5.27 -1.64 -3.93
C PHE A 61 4.55 -0.32 -3.66
N VAL A 62 3.46 -0.34 -2.88
CA VAL A 62 2.80 0.92 -2.47
C VAL A 62 3.76 1.82 -1.71
N VAL A 63 4.52 1.26 -0.77
CA VAL A 63 5.53 2.04 -0.03
C VAL A 63 6.59 2.64 -0.96
N SER A 64 7.05 1.91 -1.98
CA SER A 64 8.05 2.46 -2.91
C SER A 64 7.49 3.60 -3.76
N VAL A 65 6.21 3.54 -4.15
CA VAL A 65 5.52 4.64 -4.85
C VAL A 65 5.29 5.82 -3.91
N ALA A 66 4.74 5.60 -2.71
CA ALA A 66 4.43 6.64 -1.74
C ALA A 66 5.66 7.46 -1.32
N LYS A 67 6.84 6.81 -1.22
CA LYS A 67 8.11 7.51 -0.95
C LYS A 67 8.46 8.59 -1.97
N GLN A 68 7.99 8.46 -3.22
CA GLN A 68 8.22 9.46 -4.28
C GLN A 68 7.41 10.76 -4.07
N TYR A 69 6.36 10.71 -3.25
CA TYR A 69 5.45 11.83 -2.97
C TYR A 69 5.70 12.47 -1.60
N GLN A 70 6.77 12.08 -0.91
CA GLN A 70 7.15 12.71 0.37
C GLN A 70 7.49 14.20 0.18
N ASN A 71 7.35 14.96 1.26
CA ASN A 71 7.62 16.41 1.32
C ASN A 71 6.64 17.28 0.52
N GLN A 72 5.47 16.74 0.14
CA GLN A 72 4.40 17.48 -0.55
C GLN A 72 3.20 17.82 0.36
N GLY A 73 3.41 17.82 1.68
CA GLY A 73 2.41 18.25 2.68
C GLY A 73 1.77 17.12 3.48
N LEU A 74 1.78 15.87 2.99
CA LEU A 74 1.32 14.69 3.74
C LEU A 74 2.49 13.91 4.36
N THR A 75 2.20 13.22 5.47
CA THR A 75 3.18 12.32 6.09
C THR A 75 3.30 11.01 5.30
N LEU A 76 4.44 10.31 5.43
CA LEU A 76 4.63 9.03 4.74
C LEU A 76 3.56 7.98 5.13
N PRO A 77 3.15 7.82 6.41
CA PRO A 77 2.02 6.97 6.77
C PRO A 77 0.72 7.31 6.03
N ASP A 78 0.40 8.60 5.88
CA ASP A 78 -0.81 9.03 5.17
C ASP A 78 -0.73 8.67 3.69
N LEU A 79 0.40 8.97 3.04
CA LEU A 79 0.65 8.61 1.63
C LEU A 79 0.55 7.09 1.39
N ILE A 80 1.04 6.28 2.34
CA ILE A 80 0.92 4.81 2.28
C ILE A 80 -0.54 4.38 2.40
N ASN A 81 -1.31 4.96 3.32
CA ASN A 81 -2.71 4.62 3.52
C ASN A 81 -3.55 4.94 2.28
N GLU A 82 -3.37 6.12 1.69
CA GLU A 82 -4.03 6.49 0.43
C GLU A 82 -3.60 5.59 -0.74
N GLY A 83 -2.30 5.32 -0.83
CA GLY A 83 -1.77 4.38 -1.83
C GLY A 83 -2.34 2.97 -1.68
N ASN A 84 -2.55 2.49 -0.45
CA ASN A 84 -3.13 1.17 -0.17
C ASN A 84 -4.61 1.13 -0.60
N ALA A 85 -5.37 2.20 -0.39
CA ALA A 85 -6.74 2.31 -0.91
C ALA A 85 -6.77 2.25 -2.45
N GLY A 86 -5.82 2.93 -3.11
CA GLY A 86 -5.61 2.86 -4.55
C GLY A 86 -5.26 1.44 -5.04
N LEU A 87 -4.39 0.72 -4.32
CA LEU A 87 -4.04 -0.66 -4.62
C LEU A 87 -5.25 -1.60 -4.57
N VAL A 88 -6.07 -1.50 -3.51
CA VAL A 88 -7.29 -2.32 -3.37
C VAL A 88 -8.28 -2.01 -4.50
N LYS A 89 -8.41 -0.73 -4.88
CA LYS A 89 -9.23 -0.33 -6.03
C LYS A 89 -8.70 -0.90 -7.35
N ALA A 90 -7.38 -0.94 -7.53
CA ALA A 90 -6.76 -1.58 -8.68
C ALA A 90 -7.04 -3.09 -8.68
N ALA A 91 -6.86 -3.78 -7.56
CA ALA A 91 -7.04 -5.23 -7.46
C ALA A 91 -8.48 -5.65 -7.83
N LYS A 92 -9.48 -4.87 -7.42
CA LYS A 92 -10.90 -5.11 -7.77
C LYS A 92 -11.21 -4.92 -9.26
N ARG A 93 -10.39 -4.15 -10.00
CA ARG A 93 -10.63 -3.76 -11.40
C ARG A 93 -9.62 -4.35 -12.37
N PHE A 94 -8.64 -5.10 -11.86
CA PHE A 94 -7.61 -5.69 -12.66
C PHE A 94 -8.20 -6.77 -13.57
N ASP A 95 -7.70 -6.81 -14.79
CA ASP A 95 -8.09 -7.77 -15.80
C ASP A 95 -6.85 -8.47 -16.34
N GLU A 96 -6.65 -9.70 -15.88
CA GLU A 96 -5.53 -10.57 -16.20
C GLU A 96 -5.45 -10.95 -17.69
N THR A 97 -6.55 -10.82 -18.44
CA THR A 97 -6.60 -11.19 -19.86
C THR A 97 -5.87 -10.21 -20.78
N ARG A 98 -5.50 -9.02 -20.26
CA ARG A 98 -4.88 -7.95 -21.05
C ARG A 98 -3.36 -8.09 -21.22
N GLY A 99 -2.76 -9.15 -20.67
CA GLY A 99 -1.36 -9.52 -20.93
C GLY A 99 -0.30 -8.65 -20.26
N PHE A 100 -0.67 -7.88 -19.22
CA PHE A 100 0.27 -7.10 -18.41
C PHE A 100 0.17 -7.49 -16.93
N LYS A 101 1.26 -7.29 -16.20
CA LYS A 101 1.33 -7.56 -14.75
C LYS A 101 0.44 -6.58 -13.97
N PHE A 102 -0.12 -7.05 -12.86
CA PHE A 102 -0.96 -6.27 -11.95
C PHE A 102 -0.28 -4.98 -11.51
N ILE A 103 1.00 -5.03 -11.14
CA ILE A 103 1.75 -3.85 -10.69
C ILE A 103 1.82 -2.73 -11.74
N SER A 104 1.86 -3.09 -13.03
CA SER A 104 1.85 -2.13 -14.14
C SER A 104 0.54 -1.36 -14.22
N TYR A 105 -0.56 -2.00 -13.83
CA TYR A 105 -1.88 -1.38 -13.74
C TYR A 105 -2.09 -0.64 -12.42
N ALA A 106 -1.65 -1.23 -11.31
CA ALA A 106 -1.85 -0.70 -9.97
C ALA A 106 -1.17 0.65 -9.75
N VAL A 107 0.00 0.89 -10.37
CA VAL A 107 0.74 2.14 -10.20
C VAL A 107 -0.09 3.38 -10.52
N TRP A 108 -0.94 3.32 -11.54
CA TRP A 108 -1.81 4.45 -11.90
C TRP A 108 -2.84 4.75 -10.80
N TRP A 109 -3.48 3.71 -10.25
CA TRP A 109 -4.46 3.86 -9.18
C TRP A 109 -3.84 4.32 -7.86
N ILE A 110 -2.65 3.82 -7.53
CA ILE A 110 -1.90 4.24 -6.35
C ILE A 110 -1.58 5.73 -6.45
N ARG A 111 -1.02 6.17 -7.58
CA ARG A 111 -0.71 7.59 -7.82
C ARG A 111 -1.94 8.48 -7.79
N GLN A 112 -3.03 8.04 -8.45
CA GLN A 112 -4.29 8.79 -8.45
C GLN A 112 -4.91 8.90 -7.05
N SER A 113 -4.66 7.96 -6.14
CA SER A 113 -5.21 8.03 -4.78
C SER A 113 -4.35 8.90 -3.85
N ILE A 114 -3.06 9.02 -4.15
CA ILE A 114 -2.12 9.87 -3.40
C ILE A 114 -2.27 11.36 -3.78
N LEU A 115 -2.61 11.64 -5.05
CA LEU A 115 -2.75 12.98 -5.62
C LEU A 115 -4.16 13.55 -5.40
#